data_AF-A0A976KUR1-F1
#
_entry.id   AF-A0A976KUR1-F1
#
_cell.length_a   1.000
_cell.length_b   1.000
_cell.length_c   1.000
_cell.angle_alpha   90.00
_cell.angle_beta   90.00
_cell.angle_gamma   90.00
#
_symmetry.space_group_name_H-M   'P 1'
#
loop_
_entity.id
_entity.type
_entity.pdbx_description
1 polymer ?
#
loop_
_entity_poly.entity_id
_entity_poly.type
_entity_poly.pdbx_seq_one_letter_code
_entity_poly.pdbx_strand_id
1 'polypeptide(L)'
;MHAAGRLTSEDIHISTQPWEQIDVDAFVCPTNSEGTLSEYPASKIQELVGTPLAPLISPHTPLAVGAAFVTPAGRMRARHLIHVPNTATPGGRVQVEEVLRATSAVLVTCMVKQFRTVAVPLMGAFDTGILAEEAARAILSQYRAHRGEFPLTVYLMASNADEYDVFETAYENTN
;
A
#
# COMPACT_ATOMS: atom_id res chain seq x y z
N MET A 1 20.16 16.39 15.52
CA MET A 1 19.26 15.41 16.15
C MET A 1 17.84 15.90 15.90
N HIS A 2 17.24 15.53 14.76
CA HIS A 2 15.82 15.84 14.52
C HIS A 2 14.99 14.80 15.27
N ALA A 3 14.05 15.26 16.09
CA ALA A 3 13.18 14.36 16.84
C ALA A 3 12.34 13.52 15.86
N ALA A 4 12.39 12.21 16.03
CA ALA A 4 11.48 11.27 15.40
C ALA A 4 10.04 11.66 15.75
N GLY A 5 9.23 11.94 14.74
CA GLY A 5 7.85 12.38 14.88
C GLY A 5 6.88 11.21 14.74
N ARG A 6 5.78 11.24 15.48
CA ARG A 6 4.59 10.47 15.13
C ARG A 6 4.00 11.06 13.85
N LEU A 7 3.53 10.21 12.92
CA LEU A 7 2.72 10.68 11.80
C LEU A 7 1.49 11.39 12.35
N THR A 8 1.35 12.66 11.99
CA THR A 8 0.22 13.49 12.38
C THR A 8 -0.90 13.38 11.35
N SER A 9 -2.06 13.93 11.67
CA SER A 9 -3.15 14.12 10.71
C SER A 9 -2.74 14.91 9.46
N GLU A 10 -1.74 15.78 9.57
CA GLU A 10 -1.26 16.59 8.46
C GLU A 10 -0.40 15.80 7.46
N ASP A 11 0.07 14.60 7.85
CA ASP A 11 0.94 13.76 7.04
C ASP A 11 0.17 12.71 6.22
N ILE A 12 -1.14 12.54 6.46
CA ILE A 12 -1.97 11.53 5.80
C ILE A 12 -3.07 12.24 5.00
N HIS A 13 -3.10 12.00 3.69
CA HIS A 13 -4.04 12.60 2.77
C HIS A 13 -4.82 11.53 2.01
N ILE A 14 -6.11 11.77 1.75
CA ILE A 14 -6.89 10.97 0.80
C ILE A 14 -6.74 11.64 -0.58
N SER A 15 -6.42 10.85 -1.60
CA SER A 15 -6.21 11.33 -2.97
C SER A 15 -7.07 10.56 -3.95
N THR A 16 -7.74 11.30 -4.84
CA THR A 16 -8.51 10.79 -5.98
C THR A 16 -7.77 10.98 -7.31
N GLN A 17 -6.50 11.37 -7.28
CA GLN A 17 -5.70 11.50 -8.49
C GLN A 17 -5.58 10.15 -9.22
N PRO A 18 -5.51 10.14 -10.56
CA PRO A 18 -5.19 8.94 -11.31
C PRO A 18 -3.88 8.33 -10.81
N TRP A 19 -3.87 7.01 -10.57
CA TRP A 19 -2.78 6.33 -9.86
C TRP A 19 -1.44 6.42 -10.60
N GLU A 20 -1.46 6.48 -11.93
CA GLU A 20 -0.27 6.67 -12.75
C GLU A 20 0.29 8.11 -12.69
N GLN A 21 -0.48 9.07 -12.18
CA GLN A 21 -0.13 10.49 -12.13
C GLN A 21 0.29 10.99 -10.75
N ILE A 22 0.16 10.20 -9.69
CA ILE A 22 0.64 10.58 -8.36
C ILE A 22 2.18 10.58 -8.32
N ASP A 23 2.77 11.73 -7.98
CA ASP A 23 4.23 11.90 -7.92
C ASP A 23 4.74 11.64 -6.50
N VAL A 24 5.21 10.41 -6.28
CA VAL A 24 5.68 9.92 -4.98
C VAL A 24 6.94 9.07 -5.10
N ASP A 25 7.66 8.90 -4.00
CA ASP A 25 8.84 8.01 -3.99
C ASP A 25 8.45 6.55 -4.24
N ALA A 26 7.30 6.13 -3.72
CA ALA A 26 6.80 4.77 -3.91
C ALA A 26 5.27 4.66 -3.95
N PHE A 27 4.77 3.71 -4.74
CA PHE A 27 3.38 3.28 -4.76
C PHE A 27 3.29 1.83 -4.26
N VAL A 28 2.37 1.54 -3.34
CA VAL A 28 2.20 0.18 -2.81
C VAL A 28 1.50 -0.71 -3.83
N CYS A 29 2.10 -1.85 -4.12
CA CYS A 29 1.54 -2.92 -4.94
C CYS A 29 1.21 -4.12 -4.04
N PRO A 30 -0.04 -4.26 -3.59
CA PRO A 30 -0.48 -5.45 -2.87
C PRO A 30 -0.41 -6.68 -3.78
N THR A 31 0.11 -7.79 -3.29
CA THR A 31 0.22 -9.06 -4.03
C THR A 31 -0.25 -10.24 -3.18
N ASN A 32 -0.29 -11.44 -3.77
CA ASN A 32 -0.22 -12.69 -3.01
C ASN A 32 1.24 -13.13 -2.82
N SER A 33 1.46 -14.15 -1.98
CA SER A 33 2.81 -14.65 -1.68
C SER A 33 3.48 -15.32 -2.88
N GLU A 34 2.71 -15.76 -3.88
CA GLU A 34 3.23 -16.32 -5.14
C GLU A 34 3.65 -15.23 -6.15
N GLY A 35 3.27 -13.96 -5.90
CA GLY A 35 3.57 -12.80 -6.74
C GLY A 35 2.72 -12.68 -7.99
N THR A 36 1.56 -13.36 -8.03
CA THR A 36 0.62 -13.22 -9.15
C THR A 36 -0.11 -11.87 -9.03
N LEU A 37 -0.28 -11.18 -10.16
CA LEU A 37 -0.94 -9.86 -10.24
C LEU A 37 -2.32 -9.95 -10.91
N SER A 38 -3.08 -11.01 -10.63
CA SER A 38 -4.39 -11.27 -11.26
C SER A 38 -5.54 -10.52 -10.59
N GLU A 39 -5.43 -10.24 -9.30
CA GLU A 39 -6.50 -9.62 -8.51
C GLU A 39 -6.33 -8.09 -8.41
N TYR A 40 -7.44 -7.37 -8.25
CA TYR A 40 -7.39 -5.97 -7.88
C TYR A 40 -6.82 -5.82 -6.45
N PRO A 41 -5.97 -4.81 -6.18
CA PRO A 41 -5.50 -3.75 -7.07
C PRO A 41 -4.24 -4.08 -7.90
N ALA A 42 -3.65 -5.26 -7.72
CA ALA A 42 -2.41 -5.69 -8.37
C ALA A 42 -2.50 -5.69 -9.91
N SER A 43 -3.61 -6.18 -10.45
CA SER A 43 -3.88 -6.23 -11.89
C SER A 43 -3.89 -4.85 -12.53
N LYS A 44 -4.58 -3.89 -11.89
CA LYS A 44 -4.59 -2.48 -12.31
C LYS A 44 -3.17 -1.90 -12.31
N ILE A 45 -2.37 -2.17 -11.28
CA ILE A 45 -0.98 -1.68 -11.21
C ILE A 45 -0.13 -2.26 -12.34
N GLN A 46 -0.28 -3.56 -12.66
CA GLN A 46 0.40 -4.19 -13.79
C GLN A 46 0.06 -3.50 -15.13
N GLU A 47 -1.19 -3.08 -15.33
CA GLU A 47 -1.58 -2.30 -16.51
C GLU A 47 -0.90 -0.92 -16.53
N LEU A 48 -0.94 -0.18 -15.42
CA LEU A 48 -0.43 1.19 -15.32
C LEU A 48 1.10 1.28 -15.47
N VAL A 49 1.83 0.30 -14.97
CA VAL A 49 3.29 0.21 -15.10
C VAL A 49 3.71 0.12 -16.56
N GLY A 50 2.88 -0.48 -17.42
CA GLY A 50 3.09 -0.57 -18.86
C GLY A 50 4.28 -1.43 -19.30
N THR A 51 4.84 -2.22 -18.37
CA THR A 51 5.90 -3.22 -18.62
C THR A 51 5.64 -4.46 -17.76
N PRO A 52 6.09 -5.67 -18.18
CA PRO A 52 5.87 -6.88 -17.40
C PRO A 52 6.56 -6.83 -16.03
N LEU A 53 5.80 -6.96 -14.94
CA LEU A 53 6.37 -7.05 -13.58
C LEU A 53 6.77 -8.48 -13.21
N ALA A 54 6.15 -9.50 -13.80
CA ALA A 54 6.40 -10.90 -13.43
C ALA A 54 7.90 -11.30 -13.39
N PRO A 55 8.76 -10.89 -14.35
CA PRO A 55 10.20 -11.18 -14.26
C PRO A 55 10.94 -10.47 -13.12
N LEU A 56 10.41 -9.34 -12.64
CA LEU A 56 10.95 -8.61 -11.49
C LEU A 56 10.47 -9.18 -10.16
N ILE A 57 9.32 -9.87 -10.16
CA ILE A 57 8.69 -10.42 -8.95
C ILE A 57 9.13 -11.87 -8.69
N SER A 58 9.22 -12.71 -9.74
CA SER A 58 9.50 -14.14 -9.59
C SER A 58 10.79 -14.50 -8.83
N PRO A 59 11.88 -13.70 -8.84
CA PRO A 59 13.06 -14.00 -8.03
C PRO A 59 12.84 -13.81 -6.52
N HIS A 60 11.76 -13.14 -6.13
CA HIS A 60 11.41 -12.83 -4.74
C HIS A 60 10.28 -13.69 -4.19
N THR A 61 9.73 -14.61 -4.99
CA THR A 61 8.60 -15.45 -4.60
C THR A 61 9.04 -16.91 -4.32
N PRO A 62 8.43 -17.58 -3.34
CA PRO A 62 7.35 -17.09 -2.48
C PRO A 62 7.82 -16.04 -1.46
N LEU A 63 7.02 -14.98 -1.29
CA LEU A 63 7.28 -13.89 -0.36
C LEU A 63 6.29 -13.97 0.80
N ALA A 64 6.78 -13.99 2.04
CA ALA A 64 5.89 -14.07 3.20
C ALA A 64 5.04 -12.80 3.40
N VAL A 65 3.81 -12.98 3.90
CA VAL A 65 3.00 -11.85 4.39
C VAL A 65 3.77 -11.09 5.48
N GLY A 66 3.80 -9.76 5.38
CA GLY A 66 4.61 -8.89 6.25
C GLY A 66 6.07 -8.74 5.83
N ALA A 67 6.47 -9.28 4.68
CA ALA A 67 7.68 -8.89 3.97
C ALA A 67 7.33 -7.99 2.77
N ALA A 68 8.32 -7.25 2.27
CA ALA A 68 8.16 -6.41 1.09
C ALA A 68 9.48 -6.27 0.32
N PHE A 69 9.38 -5.98 -0.97
CA PHE A 69 10.53 -5.62 -1.80
C PHE A 69 10.14 -4.51 -2.78
N VAL A 70 11.15 -3.95 -3.46
CA VAL A 70 11.00 -2.75 -4.27
C VAL A 70 11.44 -2.99 -5.70
N THR A 71 10.66 -2.52 -6.66
CA THR A 71 11.02 -2.46 -8.09
C THR A 71 10.80 -1.04 -8.63
N PRO A 72 11.33 -0.69 -9.82
CA PRO A 72 10.87 0.49 -10.53
C PRO A 72 9.36 0.42 -10.87
N ALA A 73 8.69 1.57 -10.98
CA ALA A 73 7.26 1.65 -11.31
C ALA A 73 6.94 1.82 -12.81
N GLY A 74 7.95 1.71 -13.68
CA GLY A 74 7.77 1.81 -15.12
C GLY A 74 7.24 3.17 -15.56
N ARG A 75 6.04 3.20 -16.14
CA ARG A 75 5.42 4.42 -16.71
C ARG A 75 4.71 5.31 -15.68
N MET A 76 4.50 4.83 -14.46
CA MET A 76 3.87 5.64 -13.41
C MET A 76 4.81 6.79 -12.99
N ARG A 77 4.25 7.90 -12.49
CA ARG A 77 5.04 8.99 -11.90
C ARG A 77 5.67 8.63 -10.56
N ALA A 78 5.08 7.68 -9.83
CA ALA A 78 5.72 7.06 -8.69
C ALA A 78 7.08 6.49 -9.12
N ARG A 79 8.13 6.69 -8.31
CA ARG A 79 9.48 6.25 -8.71
C ARG A 79 9.65 4.73 -8.56
N HIS A 80 9.02 4.17 -7.54
CA HIS A 80 9.11 2.75 -7.19
C HIS A 80 7.76 2.12 -6.89
N LEU A 81 7.71 0.80 -6.97
CA LEU A 81 6.65 -0.01 -6.38
C LEU A 81 7.16 -0.70 -5.12
N ILE A 82 6.35 -0.73 -4.07
CA ILE A 82 6.56 -1.59 -2.90
C ILE A 82 5.62 -2.78 -3.04
N HIS A 83 6.17 -3.94 -3.41
CA HIS A 83 5.41 -5.18 -3.52
C HIS A 83 5.25 -5.79 -2.13
N VAL A 84 4.00 -6.02 -1.72
CA VAL A 84 3.69 -6.52 -0.38
C VAL A 84 2.60 -7.59 -0.41
N PRO A 85 2.86 -8.80 0.08
CA PRO A 85 1.84 -9.84 0.14
C PRO A 85 0.82 -9.56 1.25
N ASN A 86 -0.46 -9.58 0.90
CA ASN A 86 -1.58 -9.53 1.86
C ASN A 86 -2.41 -10.83 1.88
N THR A 87 -2.03 -11.82 1.09
CA THR A 87 -2.62 -13.17 1.06
C THR A 87 -1.58 -14.21 0.69
N ALA A 88 -1.82 -15.47 1.06
CA ALA A 88 -0.90 -16.57 0.77
C ALA A 88 -0.94 -16.98 -0.71
N THR A 89 -2.14 -17.13 -1.27
CA THR A 89 -2.35 -17.66 -2.62
C THR A 89 -3.22 -16.69 -3.45
N PRO A 90 -3.14 -16.75 -4.79
CA PRO A 90 -4.06 -16.02 -5.66
C PRO A 90 -5.53 -16.29 -5.28
N GLY A 91 -6.35 -15.24 -5.19
CA GLY A 91 -7.74 -15.30 -4.74
C GLY A 91 -7.97 -15.77 -3.29
N GLY A 92 -6.92 -15.99 -2.51
CA GLY A 92 -6.99 -16.45 -1.12
C GLY A 92 -7.64 -15.42 -0.21
N ARG A 93 -8.29 -15.89 0.86
CA ARG A 93 -8.98 -15.04 1.83
C ARG A 93 -8.01 -14.14 2.57
N VAL A 94 -8.32 -12.85 2.63
CA VAL A 94 -7.59 -11.86 3.44
C VAL A 94 -8.29 -11.70 4.79
N GLN A 95 -7.50 -11.48 5.84
CA GLN A 95 -7.88 -11.12 7.19
C GLN A 95 -7.24 -9.77 7.56
N VAL A 96 -7.81 -9.13 8.57
CA VAL A 96 -7.30 -7.86 9.12
C VAL A 96 -5.81 -7.96 9.49
N GLU A 97 -5.38 -9.07 10.09
CA GLU A 97 -3.99 -9.27 10.50
C GLU A 97 -3.00 -9.25 9.33
N GLU A 98 -3.37 -9.79 8.16
CA GLU A 98 -2.50 -9.71 6.99
C GLU A 98 -2.39 -8.27 6.45
N VAL A 99 -3.47 -7.48 6.51
CA VAL A 99 -3.44 -6.06 6.12
C VAL A 99 -2.58 -5.24 7.08
N LEU A 100 -2.66 -5.51 8.39
CA LEU A 100 -1.81 -4.88 9.40
C LEU A 100 -0.33 -5.18 9.14
N ARG A 101 0.01 -6.46 8.92
CA ARG A 101 1.38 -6.91 8.64
C ARG A 101 1.91 -6.34 7.31
N ALA A 102 1.08 -6.34 6.27
CA ALA A 102 1.43 -5.73 4.98
C ALA A 102 1.73 -4.23 5.15
N THR A 103 0.87 -3.49 5.84
CA THR A 103 1.07 -2.05 6.08
C THR A 103 2.34 -1.79 6.90
N SER A 104 2.61 -2.61 7.92
CA SER A 104 3.87 -2.57 8.67
C SER A 104 5.09 -2.79 7.77
N ALA A 105 5.03 -3.74 6.83
CA ALA A 105 6.11 -3.99 5.87
C ALA A 105 6.36 -2.79 4.94
N VAL A 106 5.30 -2.11 4.51
CA VAL A 106 5.39 -0.86 3.74
C VAL A 106 6.12 0.21 4.54
N LEU A 107 5.71 0.45 5.79
CA LEU A 107 6.34 1.44 6.68
C LEU A 107 7.83 1.16 6.89
N VAL A 108 8.19 -0.10 7.18
CA VAL A 108 9.59 -0.53 7.32
C VAL A 108 10.36 -0.29 6.03
N THR A 109 9.76 -0.60 4.88
CA THR A 109 10.39 -0.37 3.57
C THR A 109 10.63 1.11 3.32
N CYS A 110 9.66 1.98 3.61
CA CYS A 110 9.82 3.42 3.50
C CYS A 110 10.96 3.93 4.38
N MET A 111 11.10 3.44 5.61
CA MET A 111 12.23 3.81 6.47
C MET A 111 13.57 3.35 5.90
N VAL A 112 13.70 2.08 5.53
CA VAL A 112 14.95 1.49 5.03
C VAL A 112 15.40 2.14 3.72
N LYS A 113 14.45 2.49 2.85
CA LYS A 113 14.71 3.17 1.58
C LYS A 113 14.71 4.69 1.68
N GLN A 114 14.44 5.23 2.88
CA GLN A 114 14.32 6.66 3.16
C GLN A 114 13.32 7.38 2.24
N PHE A 115 12.25 6.69 1.86
CA PHE A 115 11.14 7.28 1.12
C PHE A 115 10.41 8.30 2.00
N ARG A 116 10.13 9.45 1.43
CA ARG A 116 9.46 10.60 2.04
C ARG A 116 8.00 10.69 1.66
N THR A 117 7.60 10.06 0.55
CA THR A 117 6.21 10.02 0.12
C THR A 117 5.81 8.62 -0.34
N VAL A 118 4.63 8.15 0.08
CA VAL A 118 4.10 6.84 -0.30
C VAL A 118 2.62 6.94 -0.68
N ALA A 119 2.25 6.35 -1.80
CA ALA A 119 0.87 6.18 -2.22
C ALA A 119 0.40 4.75 -1.90
N VAL A 120 -0.77 4.62 -1.29
CA VAL A 120 -1.30 3.37 -0.73
C VAL A 120 -2.72 3.18 -1.24
N PRO A 121 -3.00 2.23 -2.13
CA PRO A 121 -4.36 1.90 -2.50
C PRO A 121 -5.07 1.18 -1.36
N LEU A 122 -6.40 1.12 -1.41
CA LEU A 122 -7.13 0.19 -0.56
C LEU A 122 -6.69 -1.24 -0.89
N MET A 123 -6.29 -1.99 0.14
CA MET A 123 -5.79 -3.35 0.00
C MET A 123 -6.48 -4.30 0.97
N GLY A 124 -6.78 -5.51 0.48
CA GLY A 124 -7.49 -6.53 1.27
C GLY A 124 -9.03 -6.46 1.19
N ALA A 125 -9.59 -5.48 0.47
CA ALA A 125 -11.03 -5.31 0.26
C ALA A 125 -11.42 -5.66 -1.19
N PHE A 126 -11.45 -6.95 -1.49
CA PHE A 126 -11.89 -7.51 -2.79
C PHE A 126 -12.82 -8.70 -2.53
N ASP A 127 -13.30 -9.39 -3.57
CA ASP A 127 -14.37 -10.41 -3.50
C ASP A 127 -14.26 -11.43 -2.35
N THR A 128 -13.06 -11.87 -2.00
CA THR A 128 -12.79 -12.84 -0.91
C THR A 128 -12.06 -12.22 0.29
N GLY A 129 -11.96 -10.90 0.33
CA GLY A 129 -11.26 -10.12 1.35
C GLY A 129 -12.10 -9.75 2.57
N ILE A 130 -11.60 -8.77 3.32
CA ILE A 130 -12.32 -8.14 4.44
C ILE A 130 -13.17 -6.97 3.96
N LEU A 131 -14.04 -6.45 4.83
CA LEU A 131 -14.83 -5.25 4.51
C LEU A 131 -13.90 -4.05 4.23
N ALA A 132 -14.30 -3.19 3.31
CA ALA A 132 -13.52 -2.03 2.90
C ALA A 132 -13.18 -1.11 4.09
N GLU A 133 -14.12 -0.93 5.00
CA GLU A 133 -13.95 -0.13 6.21
C GLU A 133 -12.98 -0.78 7.21
N GLU A 134 -12.95 -2.12 7.28
CA GLU A 134 -11.99 -2.85 8.12
C GLU A 134 -10.57 -2.72 7.55
N ALA A 135 -10.42 -2.86 6.24
CA ALA A 135 -9.14 -2.65 5.55
C ALA A 135 -8.63 -1.22 5.74
N ALA A 136 -9.48 -0.22 5.50
CA ALA A 136 -9.11 1.18 5.68
C ALA A 136 -8.69 1.48 7.13
N ARG A 137 -9.47 1.05 8.12
CA ARG A 137 -9.11 1.20 9.55
C ARG A 137 -7.78 0.52 9.88
N ALA A 138 -7.55 -0.70 9.37
CA ALA A 138 -6.29 -1.42 9.60
C ALA A 138 -5.09 -0.63 9.05
N ILE A 139 -5.18 -0.17 7.79
CA ILE A 139 -4.14 0.64 7.13
C ILE A 139 -3.87 1.93 7.92
N LEU A 140 -4.91 2.70 8.22
CA LEU A 140 -4.82 3.98 8.95
C LEU A 140 -4.25 3.81 10.36
N SER A 141 -4.64 2.75 11.06
CA SER A 141 -4.14 2.46 12.41
C SER A 141 -2.62 2.28 12.42
N GLN A 142 -2.05 1.63 11.40
CA GLN A 142 -0.61 1.38 11.31
C GLN A 142 0.15 2.67 11.01
N TYR A 143 -0.34 3.51 10.09
CA TYR A 143 0.27 4.81 9.82
C TYR A 143 0.21 5.72 11.06
N ARG A 144 -0.93 5.82 11.75
CA ARG A 144 -1.03 6.63 13.00
C ARG A 144 -0.20 6.06 14.16
N ALA A 145 -0.01 4.75 14.21
CA ALA A 145 0.83 4.08 15.20
C ALA A 145 2.33 4.22 14.89
N HIS A 146 2.70 4.50 13.65
CA HIS A 146 4.09 4.60 13.22
C HIS A 146 4.87 5.70 13.95
N ARG A 147 6.14 5.42 14.23
CA ARG A 147 7.14 6.36 14.74
C ARG A 147 8.37 6.23 13.85
N GLY A 148 8.50 7.17 12.93
CA GLY A 148 9.60 7.18 11.96
C GLY A 148 10.69 8.17 12.38
N GLU A 149 11.94 7.86 12.04
CA GLU A 149 13.07 8.79 12.20
C GLU A 149 13.01 9.96 11.22
N PHE A 150 12.23 9.80 10.14
CA PHE A 150 12.11 10.74 9.03
C PHE A 150 10.64 11.04 8.75
N PRO A 151 10.29 12.29 8.39
CA PRO A 151 8.97 12.62 7.86
C PRO A 151 8.59 11.75 6.66
N LEU A 152 7.35 11.25 6.68
CA LEU A 152 6.73 10.46 5.62
C LEU A 152 5.33 11.01 5.35
N THR A 153 5.05 11.42 4.12
CA THR A 153 3.70 11.79 3.68
C THR A 153 3.03 10.59 3.03
N VAL A 154 1.79 10.31 3.43
CA VAL A 154 1.02 9.15 2.98
C VAL A 154 -0.18 9.62 2.17
N TYR A 155 -0.34 9.10 0.96
CA TYR A 155 -1.51 9.32 0.11
C TYR A 155 -2.33 8.03 0.06
N LEU A 156 -3.49 8.02 0.69
CA LEU A 156 -4.49 6.96 0.58
C LEU A 156 -5.23 7.14 -0.76
N MET A 157 -5.02 6.21 -1.68
CA MET A 157 -5.46 6.34 -3.07
C MET A 157 -6.85 5.72 -3.24
N ALA A 158 -7.88 6.57 -3.26
CA ALA A 158 -9.23 6.18 -3.59
C ALA A 158 -9.41 6.14 -5.11
N SER A 159 -9.94 5.05 -5.63
CA SER A 159 -10.17 4.85 -7.07
C SER A 159 -11.56 5.30 -7.53
N ASN A 160 -12.50 5.51 -6.61
CA ASN A 160 -13.88 5.93 -6.84
C ASN A 160 -14.43 6.65 -5.59
N ALA A 161 -15.67 7.13 -5.66
CA ALA A 161 -16.33 7.85 -4.56
C ALA A 161 -16.56 6.96 -3.33
N ASP A 162 -16.97 5.70 -3.52
CA ASP A 162 -17.22 4.78 -2.42
C ASP A 162 -15.94 4.50 -1.61
N GLU A 163 -14.80 4.27 -2.29
CA GLU A 163 -13.50 4.11 -1.63
C GLU A 163 -13.04 5.40 -0.92
N TYR A 164 -13.39 6.56 -1.45
CA TYR A 164 -13.10 7.84 -0.80
C TYR A 164 -13.87 7.94 0.53
N ASP A 165 -15.18 7.67 0.50
CA ASP A 165 -16.06 7.72 1.68
C ASP A 165 -15.60 6.70 2.75
N VAL A 166 -15.13 5.53 2.32
CA VAL A 166 -14.53 4.50 3.19
C VAL A 166 -13.29 5.05 3.91
N PHE A 167 -12.37 5.68 3.18
CA PHE A 167 -11.17 6.27 3.80
C PHE A 167 -11.50 7.45 4.69
N GLU A 168 -12.43 8.32 4.27
CA GLU A 168 -12.88 9.48 5.06
C GLU A 168 -13.50 9.04 6.38
N THR A 169 -14.45 8.11 6.33
CA THR A 169 -15.10 7.54 7.51
C THR A 169 -14.08 6.88 8.45
N ALA A 170 -13.12 6.13 7.91
CA ALA A 170 -12.08 5.50 8.72
C ALA A 170 -11.14 6.54 9.36
N TYR A 171 -10.86 7.64 8.66
CA TYR A 171 -10.02 8.73 9.16
C TYR A 171 -10.69 9.48 10.31
N GLU A 172 -11.98 9.78 10.21
CA GLU A 172 -12.76 10.47 11.25
C GLU A 172 -12.90 9.63 12.52
N ASN A 173 -13.20 8.34 12.39
CA ASN A 173 -13.47 7.44 13.52
C ASN A 173 -12.23 6.99 14.31
N THR A 174 -11.03 7.38 13.86
CA THR A 174 -9.77 7.03 14.52
C THR A 174 -9.14 8.22 15.25
N ASN A 175 -9.78 9.41 15.21
CA ASN A 175 -9.36 10.63 15.92
C ASN A 175 -9.87 10.63 17.37
#